data_AF-A0A1H9EUC5-F1
#
_entry.id   AF-A0A1H9EUC5-F1
#
_cell.length_a   1.000
_cell.length_b   1.000
_cell.length_c   1.000
_cell.angle_alpha   90.00
_cell.angle_beta   90.00
_cell.angle_gamma   90.00
#
_symmetry.space_group_name_H-M   'P 1'
#
loop_
_entity.id
_entity.type
_entity.pdbx_description
1 polymer ?
#
loop_
_entity_poly.entity_id
_entity_poly.type
_entity_poly.pdbx_seq_one_letter_code
_entity_poly.pdbx_strand_id
1 'polypeptide(L)'
;MTDSSPWLASVCESDLKSSNTQPQPTTTEARHQYLLEQQFEGARVTSGETVPCYDCGDHLHEGRPVSARACRYSDEPTYTITAVYCAGCAPADLTETVQGRSDVLLAADLGLAMARQTHWTILVEPTIVAAA
;
A
#
# COMPACT_ATOMS: atom_id res chain seq x y z
N MET A 1 43.18 -27.04 -58.40
CA MET A 1 43.77 -26.27 -57.29
C MET A 1 42.68 -26.08 -56.25
N THR A 2 42.87 -26.75 -55.10
CA THR A 2 42.28 -26.52 -53.74
C THR A 2 40.76 -26.48 -53.61
N ASP A 3 40.09 -27.13 -52.66
CA ASP A 3 40.43 -28.15 -51.65
C ASP A 3 39.13 -28.58 -50.94
N SER A 4 39.13 -29.79 -50.36
CA SER A 4 38.42 -30.23 -49.14
C SER A 4 36.88 -30.29 -49.02
N SER A 5 36.39 -31.52 -49.24
CA SER A 5 35.60 -32.43 -48.37
C SER A 5 35.06 -32.06 -46.96
N PRO A 6 34.09 -32.86 -46.43
CA PRO A 6 33.14 -32.53 -45.36
C PRO A 6 33.31 -33.32 -44.04
N TRP A 7 33.04 -32.77 -42.84
CA TRP A 7 32.86 -33.54 -41.58
C TRP A 7 32.04 -32.80 -40.48
N LEU A 8 31.10 -33.53 -39.86
CA LEU A 8 30.68 -33.65 -38.45
C LEU A 8 30.20 -32.48 -37.55
N ALA A 9 28.94 -32.64 -37.09
CA ALA A 9 28.43 -32.77 -35.70
C ALA A 9 28.92 -31.84 -34.55
N SER A 10 27.96 -31.27 -33.79
CA SER A 10 27.76 -31.54 -32.34
C SER A 10 26.65 -30.66 -31.74
N VAL A 11 25.84 -31.27 -30.86
CA VAL A 11 24.80 -30.67 -30.00
C VAL A 11 25.42 -30.12 -28.69
N CYS A 12 24.60 -29.38 -27.94
CA CYS A 12 24.56 -29.12 -26.47
C CYS A 12 24.74 -27.63 -26.12
N GLU A 13 23.67 -26.93 -25.72
CA GLU A 13 23.20 -26.74 -24.32
C GLU A 13 24.22 -26.04 -23.42
N SER A 14 23.83 -24.89 -22.85
CA SER A 14 23.91 -24.61 -21.39
C SER A 14 23.36 -23.23 -21.05
N ASP A 15 22.44 -23.25 -20.11
CA ASP A 15 21.82 -22.17 -19.33
C ASP A 15 22.80 -21.15 -18.72
N LEU A 16 22.31 -19.94 -18.41
CA LEU A 16 22.19 -19.44 -17.02
C LEU A 16 21.63 -17.99 -16.93
N LYS A 17 20.40 -17.90 -16.40
CA LYS A 17 19.90 -16.99 -15.34
C LYS A 17 20.08 -15.47 -15.46
N SER A 18 18.95 -14.77 -15.61
CA SER A 18 18.41 -13.91 -14.55
C SER A 18 16.95 -13.57 -14.85
N SER A 19 16.08 -14.50 -14.49
CA SER A 19 14.66 -14.27 -14.31
C SER A 19 14.47 -13.31 -13.15
N ASN A 20 14.19 -12.03 -13.42
CA ASN A 20 13.55 -11.17 -12.44
C ASN A 20 12.04 -11.49 -12.45
N THR A 21 11.70 -12.69 -11.98
CA THR A 21 10.31 -13.08 -11.75
C THR A 21 9.87 -12.43 -10.46
N GLN A 22 9.40 -11.18 -10.57
CA GLN A 22 8.59 -10.61 -9.51
C GLN A 22 7.33 -11.50 -9.40
N PRO A 23 7.01 -12.06 -8.23
CA PRO A 23 5.89 -12.98 -8.10
C PRO A 23 4.61 -12.27 -8.55
N GLN A 24 3.98 -12.76 -9.62
CA GLN A 24 2.62 -12.36 -9.97
C GLN A 24 1.73 -12.71 -8.79
N PRO A 25 0.99 -11.75 -8.20
CA PRO A 25 0.12 -12.03 -7.07
C PRO A 25 -0.91 -13.06 -7.51
N THR A 26 -0.98 -14.15 -6.75
CA THR A 26 -1.98 -15.18 -6.97
C THR A 26 -3.36 -14.57 -6.68
N THR A 27 -4.40 -14.99 -7.40
CA THR A 27 -5.75 -14.41 -7.34
C THR A 27 -6.33 -14.27 -5.91
N THR A 28 -5.80 -15.05 -4.95
CA THR A 28 -6.16 -14.98 -3.53
C THR A 28 -5.52 -13.79 -2.80
N GLU A 29 -4.23 -13.53 -3.01
CA GLU A 29 -3.52 -12.42 -2.37
C GLU A 29 -4.07 -11.08 -2.83
N ALA A 30 -4.28 -10.92 -4.15
CA ALA A 30 -4.91 -9.73 -4.72
C ALA A 30 -6.33 -9.50 -4.19
N ARG A 31 -7.09 -10.58 -3.94
CA ARG A 31 -8.42 -10.49 -3.32
C ARG A 31 -8.36 -10.07 -1.87
N HIS A 32 -7.44 -10.61 -1.08
CA HIS A 32 -7.26 -10.20 0.31
C HIS A 32 -6.87 -8.72 0.41
N GLN A 33 -5.94 -8.27 -0.44
CA GLN A 33 -5.55 -6.87 -0.54
C GLN A 33 -6.77 -5.98 -0.86
N TYR A 34 -7.52 -6.32 -1.92
CA TYR A 34 -8.70 -5.56 -2.33
C TYR A 34 -9.76 -5.48 -1.22
N LEU A 35 -10.06 -6.60 -0.54
CA LEU A 35 -11.02 -6.61 0.56
C LEU A 35 -10.55 -5.75 1.74
N LEU A 36 -9.25 -5.69 1.98
CA LEU A 36 -8.68 -4.85 3.02
C LEU A 36 -8.72 -3.36 2.63
N GLU A 37 -8.46 -3.02 1.37
CA GLU A 37 -8.63 -1.64 0.86
C GLU A 37 -10.09 -1.18 0.98
N GLN A 38 -11.05 -2.04 0.64
CA GLN A 38 -12.48 -1.75 0.78
C GLN A 38 -12.91 -1.48 2.23
N GLN A 39 -12.17 -1.97 3.23
CA GLN A 39 -12.43 -1.63 4.63
C GLN A 39 -12.14 -0.15 4.93
N PHE A 40 -11.21 0.47 4.20
CA PHE A 40 -10.78 1.84 4.42
C PHE A 40 -11.54 2.87 3.59
N GLU A 41 -12.29 2.44 2.57
CA GLU A 41 -13.09 3.35 1.74
C GLU A 41 -14.13 4.08 2.60
N GLY A 42 -14.10 5.41 2.57
CA GLY A 42 -14.95 6.24 3.43
C GLY A 42 -14.62 6.17 4.93
N ALA A 43 -13.48 5.58 5.31
CA ALA A 43 -13.08 5.50 6.71
C ALA A 43 -12.88 6.89 7.29
N ARG A 44 -13.54 7.15 8.42
CA ARG A 44 -13.45 8.44 9.11
C ARG A 44 -12.07 8.63 9.72
N VAL A 45 -11.46 9.77 9.43
CA VAL A 45 -10.13 10.16 9.93
C VAL A 45 -10.25 11.04 11.19
N THR A 46 -11.17 12.00 11.19
CA THR A 46 -11.39 12.94 12.30
C THR A 46 -12.84 13.41 12.33
N SER A 47 -13.23 14.20 13.32
CA SER A 47 -14.57 14.78 13.44
C SER A 47 -14.73 16.17 12.81
N GLY A 48 -13.66 16.75 12.26
CA GLY A 48 -13.68 18.05 11.60
C GLY A 48 -13.46 17.97 10.08
N GLU A 49 -13.41 19.15 9.46
CA GLU A 49 -13.13 19.36 8.04
C GLU A 49 -11.63 19.32 7.71
N THR A 50 -10.79 19.26 8.74
CA THR A 50 -9.34 19.21 8.62
C THR A 50 -8.75 18.21 9.59
N VAL A 51 -7.69 17.53 9.17
CA VAL A 51 -6.88 16.66 10.03
C VAL A 51 -5.45 17.21 10.12
N PRO A 52 -4.85 17.34 11.32
CA PRO A 52 -3.45 17.70 11.42
C PRO A 52 -2.57 16.56 10.94
N CYS A 53 -1.54 16.87 10.17
CA CYS A 53 -0.46 15.93 9.89
C CYS A 53 0.18 15.47 11.19
N TYR A 54 0.32 14.17 11.38
CA TYR A 54 0.82 13.57 12.61
C TYR A 54 2.25 14.03 12.97
N ASP A 55 3.08 14.29 11.96
CA ASP A 55 4.48 14.69 12.13
C ASP A 55 4.66 16.21 12.20
N CYS A 56 4.39 16.94 11.11
CA CYS A 56 4.59 18.40 11.08
C CYS A 56 3.46 19.25 11.71
N GLY A 57 2.28 18.67 11.97
CA GLY A 57 1.13 19.39 12.53
C GLY A 57 0.33 20.25 11.54
N ASP A 58 0.76 20.36 10.27
CA ASP A 58 0.03 21.14 9.25
C ASP A 58 -1.39 20.61 9.06
N HIS A 59 -2.35 21.52 8.87
CA HIS A 59 -3.74 21.14 8.65
C HIS A 59 -3.94 20.68 7.20
N LEU A 60 -4.43 19.46 7.05
CA LEU A 60 -4.73 18.83 5.77
C LEU A 60 -6.22 18.94 5.51
N HIS A 61 -6.56 19.29 4.27
CA HIS A 61 -7.91 19.60 3.82
C HIS A 61 -8.37 18.59 2.75
N GLU A 62 -9.66 18.64 2.42
CA GLU A 62 -10.24 17.90 1.29
C GLU A 62 -9.43 18.04 -0.01
N GLY A 63 -9.38 16.96 -0.80
CA GLY A 63 -8.69 16.86 -2.08
C GLY A 63 -7.17 16.77 -1.97
N ARG A 64 -6.62 16.68 -0.75
CA ARG A 64 -5.18 16.52 -0.55
C ARG A 64 -4.80 15.04 -0.55
N PRO A 65 -3.75 14.65 -1.30
CA PRO A 65 -3.18 13.33 -1.18
C PRO A 65 -2.47 13.23 0.18
N VAL A 66 -2.70 12.10 0.85
CA VAL A 66 -2.16 11.80 2.18
C VAL A 66 -1.68 10.36 2.25
N SER A 67 -0.87 10.10 3.27
CA SER A 67 -0.65 8.74 3.74
C SER A 67 -1.33 8.54 5.08
N ALA A 68 -2.00 7.41 5.28
CA ALA A 68 -2.64 7.07 6.55
C ALA A 68 -2.06 5.77 7.10
N ARG A 69 -1.63 5.79 8.37
CA ARG A 69 -1.25 4.57 9.08
C ARG A 69 -2.48 4.00 9.77
N ALA A 70 -2.76 2.73 9.52
CA ALA A 70 -3.78 1.99 10.23
C ALA A 70 -3.16 0.80 10.96
N CYS A 71 -3.65 0.49 12.15
CA CYS A 71 -3.22 -0.69 12.89
C CYS A 71 -4.41 -1.54 13.33
N ARG A 72 -4.16 -2.83 13.50
CA ARG A 72 -5.12 -3.78 14.08
C ARG A 72 -4.37 -4.69 15.04
N TYR A 73 -4.87 -4.84 16.26
CA TYR A 73 -4.38 -5.87 17.17
C TYR A 73 -5.02 -7.23 16.85
N SER A 74 -4.35 -8.33 17.22
CA SER A 74 -4.80 -9.69 16.89
C SER A 74 -6.17 -10.07 17.47
N ASP A 75 -6.58 -9.39 18.53
CA ASP A 75 -7.88 -9.53 19.20
C ASP A 75 -8.93 -8.54 18.68
N GLU A 76 -8.57 -7.62 17.78
CA GLU A 76 -9.46 -6.65 17.17
C GLU A 76 -9.91 -7.09 15.78
N PRO A 77 -11.20 -6.95 15.45
CA PRO A 77 -11.73 -7.38 14.16
C PRO A 77 -11.35 -6.42 13.01
N THR A 78 -11.00 -5.17 13.32
CA THR A 78 -10.89 -4.09 12.32
C THR A 78 -9.66 -3.22 12.52
N TYR A 79 -9.10 -2.73 11.43
CA TYR A 79 -8.06 -1.69 11.48
C TYR A 79 -8.64 -0.36 11.95
N THR A 80 -7.83 0.38 12.71
CA THR A 80 -8.11 1.74 13.15
C THR A 80 -7.06 2.67 12.57
N ILE A 81 -7.48 3.80 11.99
CA ILE A 81 -6.56 4.86 11.54
C ILE A 81 -5.92 5.50 12.77
N THR A 82 -4.60 5.47 12.87
CA THR A 82 -3.84 6.00 14.02
C THR A 82 -3.06 7.27 13.70
N ALA A 83 -2.72 7.50 12.43
CA ALA A 83 -2.03 8.70 12.00
C ALA A 83 -2.33 9.02 10.54
N VAL A 84 -2.33 10.31 10.21
CA VAL A 84 -2.39 10.81 8.83
C VAL A 84 -1.21 11.75 8.60
N TYR A 85 -0.56 11.61 7.44
CA TYR A 85 0.66 12.32 7.08
C TYR A 85 0.43 13.09 5.78
N CYS A 86 1.01 14.28 5.70
CA CYS A 86 1.15 14.98 4.44
C CYS A 86 2.15 14.25 3.53
N ALA A 87 2.16 14.57 2.24
CA ALA A 87 3.06 13.94 1.27
C ALA A 87 4.56 14.05 1.63
N GLY A 88 4.97 15.08 2.40
CA GLY A 88 6.36 15.25 2.84
C GLY A 88 6.73 14.52 4.13
N CYS A 89 5.73 14.09 4.91
CA CYS A 89 5.93 13.48 6.23
C CYS A 89 5.58 11.99 6.26
N ALA A 90 5.15 11.41 5.14
CA ALA A 90 4.82 10.00 5.07
C ALA A 90 6.06 9.15 5.41
N PRO A 91 5.95 8.16 6.32
CA PRO A 91 7.06 7.27 6.61
C PRO A 91 7.39 6.43 5.37
N ALA A 92 8.67 6.25 5.08
CA ALA A 92 9.12 5.42 3.96
C ALA A 92 8.83 3.93 4.20
N ASP A 93 8.91 3.49 5.46
CA ASP A 93 8.72 2.11 5.87
C ASP A 93 7.99 2.03 7.23
N LEU A 94 7.31 0.90 7.45
CA LEU A 94 6.73 0.53 8.75
C LEU A 94 7.77 -0.28 9.54
N THR A 95 8.60 0.40 10.33
CA THR A 95 9.75 -0.22 11.01
C THR A 95 9.43 -0.89 12.35
N GLU A 96 8.26 -0.63 12.93
CA GLU A 96 7.88 -1.12 14.26
C GLU A 96 6.93 -2.32 14.15
N THR A 97 7.49 -3.54 14.17
CA THR A 97 6.70 -4.75 14.37
C THR A 97 6.47 -4.98 15.86
N VAL A 98 5.30 -4.60 16.34
CA VAL A 98 4.84 -4.97 17.68
C VAL A 98 4.16 -6.34 17.58
N GLN A 99 4.58 -7.30 18.41
CA GLN A 99 3.99 -8.64 18.38
C GLN A 99 2.48 -8.59 18.61
N GLY A 100 1.73 -9.22 17.71
CA GLY A 100 0.26 -9.23 17.75
C GLY A 100 -0.40 -7.96 17.20
N ARG A 101 0.35 -7.06 16.58
CA ARG A 101 -0.16 -5.88 15.87
C ARG A 101 0.22 -5.98 14.39
N SER A 102 -0.75 -5.76 13.51
CA SER A 102 -0.53 -5.56 12.08
C SER A 102 -0.65 -4.08 11.78
N ASP A 103 0.33 -3.52 11.07
CA ASP A 103 0.32 -2.14 10.60
C ASP A 103 0.21 -2.11 9.08
N VAL A 104 -0.56 -1.17 8.54
CA VAL A 104 -0.61 -0.87 7.12
C VAL A 104 -0.44 0.63 6.89
N LEU A 105 0.22 0.96 5.79
CA LEU A 105 0.32 2.32 5.28
C LEU A 105 -0.52 2.41 4.02
N LEU A 106 -1.43 3.37 4.01
CA LEU A 106 -2.35 3.64 2.92
C LEU A 106 -1.91 4.92 2.21
N ALA A 107 -2.03 4.95 0.89
CA ALA A 107 -2.11 6.19 0.11
C ALA A 107 -3.58 6.44 -0.22
N ALA A 108 -4.06 7.67 -0.04
CA ALA A 108 -5.45 8.04 -0.30
C ALA A 108 -5.56 9.55 -0.52
N ASP A 109 -6.71 10.00 -1.01
CA ASP A 109 -7.11 11.40 -0.93
C ASP A 109 -8.00 11.64 0.30
N LEU A 110 -7.95 12.87 0.83
CA LEU A 110 -8.92 13.29 1.85
C LEU A 110 -10.23 13.72 1.19
N GLY A 111 -11.34 13.13 1.62
CA GLY A 111 -12.69 13.57 1.27
C GLY A 111 -13.42 14.18 2.47
N LEU A 112 -14.56 14.84 2.20
CA LEU A 112 -15.53 15.20 3.23
C LEU A 112 -16.80 14.37 3.08
N ALA A 113 -17.21 13.74 4.18
CA ALA A 113 -18.52 13.15 4.31
C ALA A 113 -19.43 14.08 5.12
N MET A 114 -20.71 14.09 4.76
CA MET A 114 -21.74 14.87 5.44
C MET A 114 -22.91 13.96 5.82
N ALA A 115 -23.35 14.06 7.07
CA ALA A 115 -24.68 13.61 7.45
C ALA A 115 -25.36 14.66 8.32
N ARG A 116 -26.61 14.99 7.95
CA ARG A 116 -27.40 16.07 8.57
C ARG A 116 -26.68 17.42 8.47
N GLN A 117 -26.00 17.84 9.53
CA GLN A 117 -25.30 19.12 9.64
C GLN A 117 -23.89 18.93 10.23
N THR A 118 -23.35 17.70 10.15
CA THR A 118 -22.01 17.38 10.64
C THR A 118 -21.18 16.92 9.46
N HIS A 119 -20.01 17.55 9.31
CA HIS A 119 -18.97 17.15 8.38
C HIS A 119 -17.89 16.38 9.11
N TRP A 120 -17.28 15.44 8.41
CA TRP A 120 -16.06 14.81 8.89
C TRP A 120 -15.17 14.40 7.72
N THR A 121 -13.87 14.39 7.97
CA THR A 121 -12.88 13.95 7.00
C THR A 121 -12.88 12.44 6.87
N ILE A 122 -12.82 11.94 5.63
CA ILE A 122 -12.75 10.52 5.28
C ILE A 122 -11.56 10.24 4.35
N LEU A 123 -11.15 8.98 4.25
CA LEU A 123 -10.28 8.50 3.17
C LEU A 123 -11.12 8.18 1.92
N VAL A 124 -10.59 8.56 0.76
CA VAL A 124 -11.16 8.30 -0.57
C VAL A 124 -10.13 7.53 -1.39
N GLU A 125 -10.58 6.46 -2.06
CA GLU A 125 -9.76 5.60 -2.91
C GLU A 125 -8.46 5.10 -2.23
N PRO A 126 -8.53 4.54 -1.01
CA PRO A 126 -7.35 4.10 -0.29
C PRO A 126 -6.71 2.89 -0.94
N THR A 127 -5.39 2.95 -1.11
CA THR A 127 -4.55 1.87 -1.63
C THR A 127 -3.48 1.53 -0.60
N ILE A 128 -3.26 0.25 -0.32
CA ILE A 128 -2.20 -0.15 0.62
C ILE A 128 -0.85 -0.10 -0.11
N VAL A 129 0.08 0.69 0.44
CA VAL A 129 1.43 0.87 -0.11
C VAL A 129 2.52 0.14 0.70
N ALA A 130 2.26 -0.17 1.97
CA ALA A 130 3.13 -0.99 2.81
C ALA A 130 2.34 -1.73 3.90
N ALA A 131 2.86 -2.86 4.37
CA ALA A 131 2.29 -3.64 5.47
C ALA A 131 3.41 -4.26 6.33
N ALA A 132 3.19 -4.37 7.65
CA ALA A 132 4.11 -4.95 8.63
C ALA A 132 3.38 -5.81 9.67
#